data_AF-A0A7Z8RTL2-F1
#
_entry.id   AF-A0A7Z8RTL2-F1
#
_cell.length_a   1.000
_cell.length_b   1.000
_cell.length_c   1.000
_cell.angle_alpha   90.00
_cell.angle_beta   90.00
_cell.angle_gamma   90.00
#
_symmetry.space_group_name_H-M   'P 1'
#
loop_
_entity.id
_entity.type
_entity.pdbx_description
1 polymer ?
#
loop_
_entity_poly.entity_id
_entity_poly.type
_entity_poly.pdbx_seq_one_letter_code
_entity_poly.pdbx_strand_id
1 'polypeptide(L)'
;MQRKSINSIEYLIRSLHFILIDIREIIDNTFKNEFDKIKSKTASIILINGVTASERRIATKDPNDPNDLTPESTLEEAIKIGFNTTEKEGLLYWVDDNLDNEVPIHETVVKISYDEETANEIQTQLTNLNDNRVYNVTLKSGMTITITAKN
;
A
#
# COMPACT_ATOMS: atom_id res chain seq x y z
N MET A 1 48.39 -12.74 -36.27
CA MET A 1 47.29 -12.15 -35.49
C MET A 1 46.04 -13.02 -35.69
N GLN A 2 45.84 -14.05 -34.85
CA GLN A 2 44.68 -14.95 -34.99
C GLN A 2 43.45 -14.31 -34.34
N ARG A 3 42.44 -13.96 -35.15
CA ARG A 3 41.10 -13.69 -34.61
C ARG A 3 40.56 -15.01 -34.06
N LYS A 4 40.34 -15.09 -32.74
CA LYS A 4 39.58 -16.22 -32.16
C LYS A 4 38.22 -16.26 -32.84
N SER A 5 37.99 -17.31 -33.63
CA SER A 5 36.68 -17.63 -34.19
C SER A 5 35.74 -17.96 -33.02
N ILE A 6 34.91 -17.01 -32.62
CA ILE A 6 33.83 -17.27 -31.67
C ILE A 6 32.86 -18.22 -32.38
N ASN A 7 32.58 -19.37 -31.77
CA ASN A 7 31.63 -20.34 -32.31
C ASN A 7 30.24 -19.68 -32.40
N SER A 8 29.53 -19.83 -33.52
CA SER A 8 28.23 -19.18 -33.75
C SER A 8 27.22 -19.42 -32.62
N ILE A 9 27.32 -20.56 -31.92
CA ILE A 9 26.51 -20.89 -30.74
C ILE A 9 26.82 -19.96 -29.55
N GLU A 10 28.10 -19.66 -29.28
CA GLU A 10 28.47 -18.73 -28.19
C GLU A 10 28.02 -17.30 -28.49
N TYR A 11 28.03 -16.88 -29.75
CA TYR A 11 27.51 -15.58 -30.16
C TYR A 11 25.99 -15.49 -29.94
N LEU A 12 25.25 -16.54 -30.33
CA LEU A 12 23.81 -16.65 -30.10
C LEU A 12 23.45 -16.62 -28.62
N ILE A 13 24.17 -17.37 -27.77
CA ILE A 13 23.94 -17.39 -26.31
C ILE A 13 24.20 -16.00 -25.71
N ARG A 14 25.30 -15.34 -26.09
CA ARG A 14 25.60 -13.98 -25.61
C ARG A 14 24.53 -12.98 -26.07
N SER A 15 24.13 -13.04 -27.34
CA SER A 15 23.08 -12.17 -27.88
C SER A 15 21.73 -12.37 -27.17
N LEU A 16 21.33 -13.62 -26.91
CA LEU A 16 20.12 -13.94 -26.15
C LEU A 16 20.20 -13.44 -24.71
N HIS A 17 21.36 -13.56 -24.06
CA HIS A 17 21.56 -13.06 -22.69
C HIS A 17 21.41 -11.54 -22.60
N PHE A 18 21.97 -10.78 -23.54
CA PHE A 18 21.78 -9.32 -23.59
C PHE A 18 20.31 -8.95 -23.83
N ILE A 19 19.64 -9.60 -24.77
CA ILE A 19 18.20 -9.36 -25.02
C ILE A 19 17.35 -9.64 -23.77
N LEU A 20 17.65 -10.72 -23.04
CA LEU A 20 16.96 -11.07 -21.79
C LEU A 20 17.18 -10.01 -20.68
N ILE A 21 18.37 -9.40 -20.61
CA ILE A 21 18.65 -8.31 -19.67
C ILE A 21 17.82 -7.08 -20.04
N ASP A 22 17.83 -6.68 -21.31
CA ASP A 22 17.09 -5.51 -21.78
C ASP A 22 15.58 -5.65 -21.55
N ILE A 23 15.02 -6.85 -21.78
CA ILE A 23 13.60 -7.13 -21.53
C ILE A 23 13.26 -6.99 -20.04
N ARG A 24 14.11 -7.48 -19.14
CA ARG A 24 13.88 -7.34 -17.68
C ARG A 24 13.87 -5.88 -17.26
N GLU A 25 14.84 -5.10 -17.73
CA GLU A 25 14.92 -3.68 -17.42
C GLU A 25 13.70 -2.92 -17.93
N ILE A 26 13.21 -3.24 -19.14
CA ILE A 26 11.99 -2.65 -19.70
C ILE A 26 10.76 -3.00 -18.84
N ILE A 27 10.63 -4.25 -18.40
CA ILE A 27 9.53 -4.69 -17.55
C ILE A 27 9.56 -3.97 -16.20
N ASP A 28 10.74 -3.90 -15.56
CA ASP A 28 10.91 -3.25 -14.26
C ASP A 28 10.56 -1.75 -14.33
N ASN A 29 11.05 -1.06 -15.38
CA ASN A 29 10.75 0.35 -15.59
C ASN A 29 9.25 0.58 -15.86
N THR A 30 8.62 -0.30 -16.64
CA THR A 30 7.18 -0.20 -16.93
C THR A 30 6.35 -0.39 -15.66
N PHE A 31 6.66 -1.42 -14.87
CA PHE A 31 5.97 -1.68 -13.61
C PHE A 31 6.14 -0.51 -12.63
N LYS A 32 7.36 0.01 -12.50
CA LYS A 32 7.66 1.16 -11.66
C LYS A 32 6.83 2.38 -12.05
N ASN A 33 6.76 2.71 -13.34
CA ASN A 33 6.03 3.88 -13.82
C ASN A 33 4.52 3.79 -13.51
N GLU A 34 3.91 2.62 -13.69
CA GLU A 34 2.50 2.43 -13.35
C GLU A 34 2.29 2.43 -11.83
N PHE A 35 3.21 1.85 -11.06
CA PHE A 35 3.13 1.86 -9.60
C PHE A 35 3.26 3.27 -9.01
N ASP A 36 4.11 4.12 -9.60
CA ASP A 36 4.27 5.52 -9.20
C ASP A 36 2.98 6.32 -9.47
N LYS A 37 2.28 6.06 -10.58
CA LYS A 37 0.95 6.66 -10.87
C LYS A 37 -0.12 6.20 -9.89
N ILE A 38 -0.09 4.94 -9.46
CA ILE A 38 -0.99 4.46 -8.42
C ILE A 38 -0.68 5.15 -7.09
N LYS A 39 0.62 5.26 -6.74
CA LYS A 39 1.07 5.88 -5.48
C LYS A 39 0.60 7.32 -5.34
N SER A 40 0.65 8.08 -6.42
CA SER A 40 0.27 9.50 -6.39
C SER A 40 -1.23 9.74 -6.19
N LYS A 41 -2.08 8.71 -6.31
CA LYS A 41 -3.54 8.82 -6.20
C LYS A 41 -4.15 7.94 -5.11
N THR A 42 -3.31 7.32 -4.29
CA THR A 42 -3.75 6.37 -3.27
C THR A 42 -3.08 6.63 -1.93
N ALA A 43 -3.73 6.20 -0.86
CA ALA A 43 -3.12 5.99 0.45
C ALA A 43 -2.77 4.51 0.61
N SER A 44 -1.67 4.21 1.29
CA SER A 44 -1.27 2.84 1.66
C SER A 44 -1.67 2.55 3.11
N ILE A 45 -2.32 1.41 3.31
CA ILE A 45 -2.63 0.84 4.61
C ILE A 45 -1.97 -0.52 4.71
N ILE A 46 -1.23 -0.74 5.79
CA ILE A 46 -0.53 -2.00 6.06
C ILE A 46 -1.07 -2.56 7.38
N LEU A 47 -1.66 -3.77 7.33
CA LEU A 47 -2.06 -4.52 8.53
C LEU A 47 -1.01 -5.57 8.87
N ILE A 48 -0.64 -5.67 10.15
CA ILE A 48 0.35 -6.63 10.66
C ILE A 48 -0.22 -7.30 11.92
N ASN A 49 -0.17 -8.63 12.01
CA ASN A 49 -0.64 -9.40 13.17
C ASN A 49 0.49 -10.20 13.87
N GLY A 50 1.74 -9.80 13.64
CA GLY A 50 2.93 -10.46 14.20
C GLY A 50 3.36 -11.73 13.46
N VAL A 51 2.50 -12.31 12.60
CA VAL A 51 2.82 -13.47 11.75
C VAL A 51 2.88 -13.06 10.28
N THR A 52 1.89 -12.31 9.82
CA THR A 52 1.74 -11.87 8.44
C THR A 52 1.65 -10.35 8.35
N ALA A 53 1.79 -9.86 7.12
CA ALA A 53 1.54 -8.48 6.77
C ALA A 53 0.74 -8.42 5.46
N SER A 54 -0.21 -7.50 5.37
CA SER A 54 -1.01 -7.27 4.16
C SER A 54 -1.07 -5.77 3.88
N GLU A 55 -0.59 -5.36 2.70
CA GLU A 55 -0.69 -3.99 2.21
C GLU A 55 -1.88 -3.87 1.25
N ARG A 56 -2.63 -2.76 1.38
CA ARG A 56 -3.66 -2.36 0.43
C ARG A 56 -3.49 -0.88 0.11
N ARG A 57 -3.81 -0.54 -1.14
CA ARG A 57 -3.83 0.85 -1.61
C ARG A 57 -5.24 1.26 -1.92
N ILE A 58 -5.67 2.37 -1.33
CA ILE A 58 -7.03 2.88 -1.38
C ILE A 58 -7.02 4.18 -2.17
N ALA A 59 -7.87 4.30 -3.18
CA ALA A 59 -8.01 5.53 -3.96
C ALA A 59 -8.50 6.66 -3.07
N THR A 60 -7.92 7.85 -3.26
CA THR A 60 -8.23 9.04 -2.46
C THR A 60 -8.65 10.18 -3.36
N LYS A 61 -9.58 11.00 -2.89
CA LYS A 61 -9.98 12.23 -3.57
C LYS A 61 -8.82 13.24 -3.62
N ASP A 62 -8.60 13.84 -4.79
CA ASP A 62 -7.76 15.02 -4.94
C ASP A 62 -8.59 16.29 -4.67
N PRO A 63 -8.34 17.02 -3.56
CA PRO A 63 -9.09 18.23 -3.24
C PRO A 63 -8.81 19.39 -4.21
N ASN A 64 -7.74 19.31 -5.01
CA ASN A 64 -7.36 20.34 -5.96
C ASN A 64 -7.95 20.13 -7.36
N ASP A 65 -8.51 18.95 -7.64
CA ASP A 65 -9.20 18.67 -8.90
C ASP A 65 -10.73 18.70 -8.70
N PRO A 66 -11.42 19.76 -9.15
CA PRO A 66 -12.87 19.86 -9.01
C PRO A 66 -13.63 18.80 -9.83
N ASN A 67 -12.98 18.14 -10.79
CA ASN A 67 -13.58 17.06 -11.58
C ASN A 67 -13.30 15.68 -10.98
N ASP A 68 -12.52 15.59 -9.89
CA ASP A 68 -12.33 14.32 -9.21
C ASP A 68 -13.57 13.95 -8.40
N LEU A 69 -14.28 12.93 -8.89
CA LEU A 69 -15.49 12.38 -8.29
C LEU A 69 -15.21 11.22 -7.34
N THR A 70 -13.95 10.93 -7.04
CA THR A 70 -13.58 9.93 -6.04
C THR A 70 -14.21 10.31 -4.70
N PRO A 71 -14.94 9.39 -4.04
CA PRO A 71 -15.50 9.66 -2.73
C PRO A 71 -14.38 9.80 -1.70
N GLU A 72 -14.60 10.66 -0.71
CA GLU A 72 -13.75 10.68 0.49
C GLU A 72 -14.03 9.42 1.32
N SER A 73 -13.02 8.93 2.01
CA SER A 73 -13.16 7.78 2.90
C SER A 73 -12.30 8.00 4.13
N THR A 74 -12.88 7.69 5.27
CA THR A 74 -12.16 7.63 6.54
C THR A 74 -11.22 6.43 6.58
N LEU A 75 -10.25 6.44 7.49
CA LEU A 75 -9.38 5.29 7.73
C LEU A 75 -10.20 4.02 8.06
N GLU A 76 -11.24 4.12 8.88
CA GLU A 76 -12.10 2.97 9.23
C GLU A 76 -12.80 2.38 7.99
N GLU A 77 -13.43 3.23 7.17
CA GLU A 77 -14.11 2.80 5.94
C GLU A 77 -13.13 2.18 4.95
N ALA A 78 -11.96 2.79 4.80
CA ALA A 78 -10.91 2.29 3.92
C ALA A 78 -10.38 0.93 4.35
N ILE A 79 -10.27 0.68 5.67
CA ILE A 79 -9.94 -0.65 6.19
C ILE A 79 -11.05 -1.65 5.84
N LYS A 80 -12.32 -1.29 6.06
CA LYS A 80 -13.48 -2.14 5.75
C LYS A 80 -13.58 -2.48 4.25
N ILE A 81 -13.19 -1.55 3.37
CA ILE A 81 -13.20 -1.74 1.91
C ILE A 81 -11.98 -2.54 1.44
N GLY A 82 -10.80 -2.23 1.97
CA GLY A 82 -9.53 -2.79 1.50
C GLY A 82 -9.23 -4.21 1.99
N PHE A 83 -9.76 -4.56 3.16
CA PHE A 83 -9.45 -5.80 3.86
C PHE A 83 -10.70 -6.61 4.16
N ASN A 84 -10.52 -7.93 4.27
CA ASN A 84 -11.57 -8.82 4.72
C ASN A 84 -11.78 -8.61 6.23
N THR A 85 -12.85 -7.92 6.60
CA THR A 85 -13.12 -7.55 7.99
C THR A 85 -14.49 -8.02 8.46
N THR A 86 -14.59 -8.27 9.76
CA THR A 86 -15.86 -8.56 10.44
C THR A 86 -16.06 -7.56 11.57
N GLU A 87 -17.32 -7.25 11.87
CA GLU A 87 -17.69 -6.33 12.95
C GLU A 87 -18.50 -7.09 14.00
N LYS A 88 -18.02 -7.05 15.25
CA LYS A 88 -18.67 -7.70 16.40
C LYS A 88 -18.82 -6.67 17.50
N GLU A 89 -20.06 -6.42 17.92
CA GLU A 89 -20.37 -5.42 18.97
C GLU A 89 -19.81 -4.02 18.67
N GLY A 90 -19.71 -3.65 17.39
CA GLY A 90 -19.14 -2.37 16.95
C GLY A 90 -17.60 -2.32 16.94
N LEU A 91 -16.93 -3.45 17.20
CA LEU A 91 -15.48 -3.57 17.14
C LEU A 91 -15.05 -4.28 15.85
N LEU A 92 -14.00 -3.75 15.23
CA LEU A 92 -13.48 -4.24 13.96
C LEU A 92 -12.46 -5.37 14.17
N TYR A 93 -12.60 -6.43 13.38
CA TYR A 93 -11.72 -7.57 13.33
C TYR A 93 -11.27 -7.84 11.90
N TRP A 94 -10.01 -8.19 11.73
CA TRP A 94 -9.42 -8.59 10.46
C TRP A 94 -9.44 -10.11 10.35
N VAL A 95 -10.01 -10.62 9.27
CA VAL A 95 -9.94 -12.03 8.89
C VAL A 95 -8.73 -12.17 7.96
N ASP A 96 -7.60 -12.62 8.51
CA ASP A 96 -6.42 -12.93 7.70
C ASP A 96 -6.62 -14.27 7.01
N ASP A 97 -6.51 -14.30 5.68
CA ASP A 97 -6.69 -15.52 4.86
C ASP A 97 -5.67 -16.63 5.23
N ASN A 98 -4.57 -16.28 5.90
CA ASN A 98 -3.54 -17.22 6.35
C ASN A 98 -3.71 -17.70 7.80
N LEU A 99 -4.71 -17.19 8.52
CA LEU A 99 -4.98 -17.56 9.90
C LEU A 99 -6.39 -18.13 10.05
N ASP A 100 -6.53 -19.12 10.93
CA ASP A 100 -7.83 -19.69 11.30
C ASP A 100 -8.60 -18.80 12.29
N ASN A 101 -8.02 -17.68 12.72
CA ASN A 101 -8.58 -16.80 13.74
C ASN A 101 -8.65 -15.33 13.27
N GLU A 102 -9.68 -14.65 13.78
CA GLU A 102 -9.84 -13.21 13.61
C GLU A 102 -8.87 -12.43 14.51
N VAL A 103 -8.33 -11.35 13.97
CA VAL A 103 -7.39 -10.47 14.66
C VAL A 103 -8.10 -9.17 15.02
N PRO A 104 -8.16 -8.77 16.30
CA PRO A 104 -8.82 -7.52 16.67
C PRO A 104 -8.00 -6.33 16.16
N ILE A 105 -8.66 -5.45 15.40
CA ILE A 105 -8.04 -4.26 14.80
C ILE A 105 -8.83 -2.98 15.12
N HIS A 106 -9.55 -2.94 16.23
CA HIS A 106 -10.14 -1.69 16.69
C HIS A 106 -9.08 -0.81 17.36
N GLU A 107 -9.26 0.52 17.26
CA GLU A 107 -8.23 1.52 17.57
C GLU A 107 -7.57 1.37 18.95
N THR A 108 -8.30 0.92 19.97
CA THR A 108 -7.80 0.83 21.35
C THR A 108 -6.81 -0.31 21.60
N VAL A 109 -6.79 -1.35 20.76
CA VAL A 109 -5.95 -2.55 20.96
C VAL A 109 -4.81 -2.68 19.95
N VAL A 110 -4.73 -1.78 18.98
CA VAL A 110 -3.67 -1.77 17.98
C VAL A 110 -2.58 -0.75 18.33
N LYS A 111 -1.44 -0.87 17.66
CA LYS A 111 -0.47 0.21 17.53
C LYS A 111 -0.57 0.76 16.10
N ILE A 112 -0.82 2.05 15.97
CA ILE A 112 -0.81 2.72 14.66
C ILE A 112 0.50 3.51 14.53
N SER A 113 1.17 3.36 13.39
CA SER A 113 2.44 4.01 13.07
C SER A 113 2.36 4.67 11.69
N TYR A 114 3.08 5.77 11.54
CA TYR A 114 3.04 6.61 10.33
C TYR A 114 4.44 7.10 9.98
N ASP A 115 4.63 7.51 8.74
CA ASP A 115 5.73 8.42 8.40
C ASP A 115 5.43 9.85 8.88
N GLU A 116 6.43 10.72 8.83
CA GLU A 116 6.36 12.09 9.34
C GLU A 116 5.31 12.93 8.61
N GLU A 117 5.23 12.81 7.28
CA GLU A 117 4.27 13.55 6.46
C GLU A 117 2.83 13.16 6.79
N THR A 118 2.57 11.86 6.88
CA THR A 118 1.28 11.29 7.27
C THR A 118 0.91 11.71 8.69
N ALA A 119 1.86 11.70 9.63
CA ALA A 119 1.62 12.12 11.01
C ALA A 119 1.20 13.59 11.12
N ASN A 120 1.87 14.49 10.36
CA ASN A 120 1.54 15.91 10.33
C ASN A 120 0.14 16.17 9.77
N GLU A 121 -0.24 15.45 8.71
CA GLU A 121 -1.57 15.54 8.11
C GLU A 121 -2.66 15.02 9.07
N ILE A 122 -2.44 13.85 9.69
CA ILE A 122 -3.34 13.30 10.71
C ILE A 122 -3.52 14.29 11.86
N GLN A 123 -2.43 14.85 12.38
CA GLN A 123 -2.49 15.80 13.49
C GLN A 123 -3.30 17.05 13.11
N THR A 124 -3.14 17.55 11.88
CA THR A 124 -3.90 18.68 11.36
C THR A 124 -5.39 18.37 11.28
N GLN A 125 -5.77 17.19 10.78
CA GLN A 125 -7.17 16.78 10.74
C GLN A 125 -7.74 16.63 12.15
N LEU A 126 -7.04 15.96 13.05
CA LEU A 126 -7.48 15.78 14.44
C LEU A 126 -7.70 17.10 15.19
N THR A 127 -6.92 18.15 14.90
CA THR A 127 -7.18 19.48 15.49
C THR A 127 -8.48 20.14 15.01
N ASN A 128 -8.96 19.77 13.81
CA ASN A 128 -10.16 20.32 13.20
C ASN A 128 -11.40 19.41 13.44
N LEU A 129 -11.17 18.15 13.80
CA LEU A 129 -12.22 17.20 14.14
C LEU A 129 -12.69 17.46 15.59
N ASN A 130 -13.99 17.30 15.82
CA ASN A 130 -14.57 17.26 17.18
C ASN A 130 -14.32 15.90 17.88
N ASP A 131 -13.55 15.02 17.24
CA ASP A 131 -13.24 13.68 17.68
C ASP A 131 -11.73 13.43 17.51
N ASN A 132 -11.14 12.76 18.50
CA ASN A 132 -9.71 12.45 18.54
C ASN A 132 -9.40 11.05 17.99
N ARG A 133 -10.40 10.33 17.47
CA ARG A 133 -10.22 9.01 16.86
C ARG A 133 -9.51 9.12 15.52
N VAL A 134 -8.35 8.47 15.41
CA VAL A 134 -7.59 8.36 14.16
C VAL A 134 -8.43 7.67 13.08
N TYR A 135 -9.29 6.73 13.48
CA TYR A 135 -10.11 5.96 12.54
C TYR A 135 -11.11 6.84 11.75
N ASN A 136 -11.39 8.05 12.24
CA ASN A 136 -12.25 9.04 11.59
C ASN A 136 -11.48 10.04 10.71
N VAL A 137 -10.16 9.94 10.62
CA VAL A 137 -9.34 10.77 9.73
C VAL A 137 -9.61 10.39 8.28
N THR A 138 -9.75 11.38 7.41
CA THR A 138 -9.94 11.20 5.97
C THR A 138 -8.61 10.90 5.29
N LEU A 139 -8.58 9.88 4.45
CA LEU A 139 -7.38 9.50 3.72
C LEU A 139 -7.05 10.48 2.60
N LYS A 140 -5.76 10.83 2.50
CA LYS A 140 -5.20 11.62 1.40
C LYS A 140 -4.13 10.83 0.65
N SER A 141 -3.98 11.14 -0.63
CA SER A 141 -2.97 10.53 -1.49
C SER A 141 -1.58 10.68 -0.89
N GLY A 142 -0.77 9.63 -0.94
CA GLY A 142 0.60 9.64 -0.41
C GLY A 142 0.72 9.23 1.06
N MET A 143 -0.37 9.19 1.82
CA MET A 143 -0.35 8.72 3.21
C MET A 143 0.08 7.25 3.30
N THR A 144 0.90 6.93 4.29
CA THR A 144 1.28 5.55 4.63
C THR A 144 0.97 5.27 6.09
N ILE A 145 0.05 4.33 6.33
CA ILE A 145 -0.46 4.00 7.66
C ILE A 145 -0.20 2.52 7.94
N THR A 146 0.49 2.23 9.03
CA THR A 146 0.71 0.85 9.49
C THR A 146 -0.07 0.60 10.78
N ILE A 147 -0.90 -0.43 10.78
CA ILE A 147 -1.66 -0.88 11.95
C ILE A 147 -1.13 -2.25 12.34
N THR A 148 -0.55 -2.32 13.55
CA THR A 148 -0.04 -3.55 14.13
C THR A 148 -0.97 -4.00 15.25
N ALA A 149 -1.60 -5.16 15.09
CA ALA A 149 -2.35 -5.79 16.16
C ALA A 149 -1.41 -6.19 17.30
N LYS A 150 -1.85 -5.95 18.54
CA LYS A 150 -1.12 -6.42 19.72
C LYS A 150 -1.46 -7.90 19.90
N ASN A 151 -0.43 -8.73 19.99
CA ASN A 151 -0.55 -10.14 20.37
C ASN A 151 -0.93 -10.29 21.84
#